data_AF-A0A1S8NHN2-F1
#
_entry.id   AF-A0A1S8NHN2-F1
#
_cell.length_a   1.000
_cell.length_b   1.000
_cell.length_c   1.000
_cell.angle_alpha   90.00
_cell.angle_beta   90.00
_cell.angle_gamma   90.00
#
_symmetry.space_group_name_H-M   'P 1'
#
loop_
_entity.id
_entity.type
_entity.pdbx_description
1 polymer ?
#
loop_
_entity_poly.entity_id
_entity_poly.type
_entity_poly.pdbx_seq_one_letter_code
_entity_poly.pdbx_strand_id
1 'polypeptide(L)'
;MYSKVIKYLSEKDAIKILVKINGAGRNCEVMSSIPKEFSERLNTIGKIRYRIGVVSTFLSIVYPLCSKYAEIGKISFGYPSVESAVLDWAWKEQGSANHLAKRGILTVKETEIFEKLGGLLSDMLRKYTDKIKLDSDEIRELYYEFFNNKNPLDVMFNLPK
;
A
#
# COMPACT_ATOMS: atom_id res chain seq x y z
N MET A 1 -14.51 -22.54 -10.62
CA MET A 1 -13.28 -23.26 -11.03
C MET A 1 -12.24 -23.35 -9.90
N TYR A 2 -11.88 -22.23 -9.26
CA TYR A 2 -10.87 -22.19 -8.17
C TYR A 2 -11.22 -23.04 -6.94
N SER A 3 -12.50 -23.11 -6.54
CA SER A 3 -12.97 -23.91 -5.40
C SER A 3 -12.71 -25.42 -5.53
N LYS A 4 -12.55 -25.96 -6.75
CA LYS A 4 -12.21 -27.37 -6.97
C LYS A 4 -10.71 -27.64 -6.82
N VAL A 5 -9.86 -26.66 -7.16
CA VAL A 5 -8.39 -26.80 -7.12
C VAL A 5 -7.86 -26.62 -5.69
N ILE A 6 -8.44 -25.71 -4.91
CA ILE A 6 -8.01 -25.40 -3.53
C ILE A 6 -8.06 -26.63 -2.62
N LYS A 7 -8.99 -27.56 -2.86
CA LYS A 7 -9.17 -28.79 -2.06
C LYS A 7 -7.99 -29.76 -2.13
N TYR A 8 -7.15 -29.61 -3.16
CA TYR A 8 -5.98 -30.46 -3.40
C TYR A 8 -4.66 -29.77 -3.05
N LEU A 9 -4.72 -28.55 -2.52
CA LEU A 9 -3.53 -27.77 -2.15
C LEU A 9 -3.31 -27.83 -0.64
N SER A 10 -2.03 -27.68 -0.25
CA SER A 10 -1.70 -27.33 1.12
C SER A 10 -2.36 -25.98 1.47
N GLU A 11 -2.70 -25.77 2.73
CA GLU A 11 -3.27 -24.50 3.19
C GLU A 11 -2.37 -23.31 2.82
N LYS A 12 -1.05 -23.48 2.96
CA LYS A 12 -0.03 -22.48 2.62
C LYS A 12 -0.09 -22.09 1.14
N ASP A 13 -0.22 -23.06 0.24
CA ASP A 13 -0.24 -22.81 -1.20
C ASP A 13 -1.60 -22.30 -1.67
N ALA A 14 -2.69 -22.77 -1.07
CA ALA A 14 -4.01 -22.19 -1.23
C ALA A 14 -4.02 -20.70 -0.87
N ILE A 15 -3.46 -20.31 0.29
CA ILE A 15 -3.33 -18.90 0.70
C ILE A 15 -2.53 -18.10 -0.31
N LYS A 16 -1.35 -18.57 -0.73
CA LYS A 16 -0.51 -17.84 -1.70
C LYS A 16 -1.25 -17.57 -3.01
N ILE A 17 -1.98 -18.56 -3.51
CA ILE A 17 -2.72 -18.47 -4.77
C ILE A 17 -3.93 -17.55 -4.59
N LEU A 18 -4.74 -17.78 -3.55
CA LEU A 18 -5.95 -17.03 -3.28
C LEU A 18 -5.68 -15.56 -2.98
N VAL A 19 -4.64 -15.24 -2.21
CA VAL A 19 -4.29 -13.84 -1.92
C VAL A 19 -3.77 -13.12 -3.18
N LYS A 20 -3.15 -13.84 -4.12
CA LYS A 20 -2.75 -13.27 -5.43
C LYS A 20 -3.96 -13.02 -6.33
N ILE A 21 -4.94 -13.92 -6.32
CA ILE A 21 -6.13 -13.86 -7.19
C ILE A 21 -7.20 -12.93 -6.61
N ASN A 22 -7.32 -12.86 -5.29
CA ASN A 22 -8.38 -12.14 -4.57
C ASN A 22 -7.96 -10.70 -4.22
N GLY A 23 -7.20 -10.03 -5.10
CA GLY A 23 -6.66 -8.69 -4.89
C GLY A 23 -7.68 -7.74 -4.25
N ALA A 24 -7.44 -7.40 -2.98
CA ALA A 24 -8.28 -6.56 -2.14
C ALA A 24 -9.77 -6.99 -2.02
N GLY A 25 -10.06 -8.29 -2.06
CA GLY A 25 -11.39 -8.84 -1.72
C GLY A 25 -12.41 -8.84 -2.86
N ARG A 26 -11.97 -8.88 -4.12
CA ARG A 26 -12.87 -8.79 -5.28
C ARG A 26 -13.52 -10.10 -5.75
N ASN A 27 -13.12 -11.27 -5.24
CA ASN A 27 -13.67 -12.56 -5.69
C ASN A 27 -14.54 -13.24 -4.61
N CYS A 28 -15.81 -12.80 -4.55
CA CYS A 28 -16.82 -13.25 -3.58
C CYS A 28 -17.23 -14.73 -3.76
N GLU A 29 -17.24 -15.24 -4.99
CA GLU A 29 -17.73 -16.60 -5.29
C GLU A 29 -16.83 -17.73 -4.78
N VAL A 30 -15.52 -17.48 -4.65
CA VAL A 30 -14.59 -18.48 -4.09
C VAL A 30 -14.70 -18.52 -2.56
N MET A 31 -14.97 -17.36 -1.95
CA MET A 31 -15.04 -17.18 -0.50
C MET A 31 -16.28 -17.84 0.13
N SER A 32 -17.39 -17.93 -0.60
CA SER A 32 -18.61 -18.61 -0.13
C SER A 32 -18.47 -20.14 -0.06
N SER A 33 -17.44 -20.71 -0.70
CA SER A 33 -17.23 -22.15 -0.81
C SER A 33 -16.18 -22.71 0.16
N ILE A 34 -15.59 -21.86 0.99
CA ILE A 34 -14.53 -22.22 1.94
C ILE A 34 -14.98 -22.00 3.39
N PRO A 35 -14.40 -22.72 4.38
CA PRO A 35 -14.73 -22.52 5.79
C PRO A 35 -14.57 -21.07 6.24
N LYS A 36 -15.46 -20.60 7.12
CA LYS A 36 -15.50 -19.21 7.60
C LYS A 36 -14.16 -18.76 8.19
N GLU A 37 -13.55 -19.57 9.05
CA GLU A 37 -12.24 -19.27 9.66
C GLU A 37 -11.13 -19.10 8.61
N PHE A 38 -11.14 -19.94 7.57
CA PHE A 38 -10.18 -19.83 6.47
C PHE A 38 -10.43 -18.55 5.65
N SER A 39 -11.69 -18.21 5.41
CA SER A 39 -12.11 -16.97 4.75
C SER A 39 -11.65 -15.72 5.52
N GLU A 40 -11.83 -15.70 6.84
CA GLU A 40 -11.37 -14.60 7.72
C GLU A 40 -9.84 -14.45 7.72
N ARG A 41 -9.12 -15.58 7.75
CA ARG A 41 -7.64 -15.58 7.64
C ARG A 41 -7.17 -15.07 6.29
N LEU A 42 -7.80 -15.50 5.20
CA LEU A 42 -7.50 -14.98 3.86
C LEU A 42 -7.75 -13.48 3.74
N ASN A 43 -8.86 -12.99 4.31
CA ASN A 43 -9.17 -11.56 4.33
C ASN A 43 -8.09 -10.78 5.09
N THR A 44 -7.71 -11.25 6.27
CA THR A 44 -6.64 -10.63 7.08
C THR A 44 -5.31 -10.58 6.32
N ILE A 45 -4.88 -11.70 5.72
CA ILE A 45 -3.64 -11.75 4.93
C ILE A 45 -3.74 -10.84 3.69
N GLY A 46 -4.92 -10.80 3.04
CA GLY A 46 -5.18 -9.91 1.91
C GLY A 46 -5.05 -8.43 2.29
N LYS A 47 -5.58 -8.04 3.45
CA LYS A 47 -5.43 -6.68 4.00
C LYS A 47 -3.98 -6.36 4.33
N ILE A 48 -3.25 -7.27 4.98
CA ILE A 48 -1.82 -7.08 5.29
C ILE A 48 -1.03 -6.88 4.01
N ARG A 49 -1.25 -7.73 2.99
CA ARG A 49 -0.61 -7.57 1.68
C ARG A 49 -0.93 -6.22 1.06
N TYR A 50 -2.17 -5.77 1.12
CA TYR A 50 -2.56 -4.49 0.56
C TYR A 50 -1.89 -3.32 1.31
N ARG A 51 -1.86 -3.38 2.65
CA ARG A 51 -1.14 -2.40 3.48
C ARG A 51 0.35 -2.36 3.14
N ILE A 52 1.01 -3.51 3.01
CA ILE A 52 2.41 -3.59 2.58
C ILE A 52 2.59 -2.84 1.26
N GLY A 53 1.75 -3.09 0.25
CA GLY A 53 1.85 -2.39 -1.04
C GLY A 53 1.64 -0.88 -0.94
N VAL A 54 0.63 -0.45 -0.18
CA VAL A 54 0.30 0.98 0.02
C VAL A 54 1.43 1.70 0.74
N VAL A 55 1.88 1.18 1.88
CA VAL A 55 2.93 1.80 2.71
C VAL A 55 4.30 1.72 2.04
N SER A 56 4.62 0.64 1.34
CA SER A 56 5.87 0.56 0.56
C SER A 56 5.92 1.63 -0.52
N THR A 57 4.79 1.88 -1.18
CA THR A 57 4.71 2.93 -2.21
C THR A 57 4.94 4.32 -1.61
N PHE A 58 4.34 4.61 -0.46
CA PHE A 58 4.60 5.84 0.29
C PHE A 58 6.07 5.98 0.69
N LEU A 59 6.64 4.92 1.29
CA LEU A 59 8.04 4.90 1.72
C LEU A 59 9.01 5.17 0.56
N SER A 60 8.72 4.66 -0.63
CA SER A 60 9.52 4.92 -1.85
C SER A 60 9.58 6.38 -2.28
N ILE A 61 8.62 7.21 -1.85
CA ILE A 61 8.59 8.64 -2.18
C ILE A 61 9.21 9.45 -1.03
N VAL A 62 8.88 9.12 0.22
CA VAL A 62 9.24 9.97 1.37
C VAL A 62 10.62 9.66 1.96
N TYR A 63 11.23 8.52 1.59
CA TYR A 63 12.53 8.12 2.12
C TYR A 63 13.64 8.20 1.05
N PRO A 64 14.67 9.05 1.23
CA PRO A 64 15.66 9.34 0.18
C PRO A 64 16.37 8.12 -0.41
N LEU A 65 16.73 7.13 0.42
CA LEU A 65 17.41 5.92 -0.07
C LEU A 65 16.47 5.03 -0.89
N CYS A 66 15.18 4.98 -0.54
CA CYS A 66 14.21 4.20 -1.30
C CYS A 66 13.98 4.83 -2.68
N SER A 67 13.90 6.16 -2.76
CA SER A 67 13.78 6.86 -4.03
C SER A 67 15.07 6.73 -4.86
N LYS A 68 16.24 6.98 -4.25
CA LYS A 68 17.55 6.94 -4.93
C LYS A 68 17.86 5.59 -5.57
N TYR A 69 17.45 4.49 -4.94
CA TYR A 69 17.74 3.14 -5.40
C TYR A 69 16.50 2.40 -5.92
N ALA A 70 15.42 3.13 -6.27
CA ALA A 70 14.18 2.51 -6.72
C ALA A 70 14.35 1.61 -7.96
N GLU A 71 15.25 1.97 -8.88
CA GLU A 71 15.50 1.22 -10.13
C GLU A 71 16.25 -0.10 -9.93
N ILE A 72 17.03 -0.21 -8.85
CA ILE A 72 17.84 -1.40 -8.53
C ILE A 72 17.32 -2.16 -7.30
N GLY A 73 16.41 -1.55 -6.54
CA GLY A 73 15.80 -2.10 -5.34
C GLY A 73 14.61 -3.01 -5.66
N LYS A 74 14.39 -4.03 -4.82
CA LYS A 74 13.24 -4.95 -4.93
C LYS A 74 12.04 -4.53 -4.08
N ILE A 75 11.97 -3.28 -3.63
CA ILE A 75 10.79 -2.80 -2.89
C ILE A 75 9.65 -2.77 -3.91
N SER A 76 8.63 -3.62 -3.73
CA SER A 76 7.47 -3.65 -4.62
C SER A 76 6.60 -2.43 -4.33
N PHE A 77 6.42 -1.56 -5.32
CA PHE A 77 5.49 -0.42 -5.27
C PHE A 77 4.35 -0.63 -6.27
N GLY A 78 3.22 0.04 -6.05
CA GLY A 78 2.03 -0.07 -6.90
C GLY A 78 2.16 0.56 -8.29
N TYR A 79 3.32 1.16 -8.59
CA TYR A 79 3.60 1.92 -9.80
C TYR A 79 4.81 1.35 -10.57
N PRO A 80 5.00 1.66 -11.85
CA PRO A 80 6.18 1.24 -12.62
C PRO A 80 7.49 1.94 -12.18
N SER A 81 7.40 3.17 -11.66
CA SER A 81 8.54 3.94 -11.17
C SER A 81 8.10 4.95 -10.10
N VAL A 82 9.06 5.61 -9.44
CA VAL A 82 8.78 6.71 -8.50
C VAL A 82 8.14 7.89 -9.23
N GLU A 83 8.61 8.22 -10.43
CA GLU A 83 8.04 9.27 -11.29
C GLU A 83 6.58 8.97 -11.61
N SER A 84 6.26 7.72 -11.94
CA SER A 84 4.88 7.29 -12.20
C SER A 84 4.01 7.44 -10.96
N ALA A 85 4.55 7.09 -9.78
CA ALA A 85 3.85 7.26 -8.51
C ALA A 85 3.60 8.73 -8.18
N VAL A 86 4.52 9.63 -8.55
CA VAL A 86 4.35 11.07 -8.37
C VAL A 86 3.30 11.63 -9.33
N LEU A 87 3.36 11.26 -10.60
CA LEU A 87 2.44 11.75 -11.64
C LEU A 87 0.99 11.29 -11.40
N ASP A 88 0.82 10.04 -10.95
CA ASP A 88 -0.49 9.40 -10.79
C ASP A 88 -0.77 9.01 -9.34
N TRP A 89 -0.32 9.85 -8.39
CA TRP A 89 -0.59 9.61 -6.97
C TRP A 89 -2.09 9.52 -6.73
N ALA A 90 -2.57 8.32 -6.41
CA ALA A 90 -4.00 8.01 -6.33
C ALA A 90 -4.72 8.78 -5.20
N TRP A 91 -3.95 9.35 -4.27
CA TRP A 91 -4.47 9.98 -3.05
C TRP A 91 -4.19 11.49 -3.01
N LYS A 92 -4.29 12.18 -4.15
CA LYS A 92 -3.97 13.61 -4.26
C LYS A 92 -5.07 14.57 -3.81
N GLU A 93 -6.31 14.09 -3.73
CA GLU A 93 -7.46 14.91 -3.36
C GLU A 93 -7.88 14.65 -1.91
N GLN A 94 -8.49 15.66 -1.27
CA GLN A 94 -9.01 15.50 0.08
C GLN A 94 -10.07 14.38 0.13
N GLY A 95 -9.91 13.46 1.06
CA GLY A 95 -10.79 12.30 1.26
C GLY A 95 -10.58 11.15 0.27
N SER A 96 -9.66 11.26 -0.69
CA SER A 96 -9.36 10.19 -1.66
C SER A 96 -8.77 8.94 -0.99
N ALA A 97 -8.12 9.08 0.16
CA ALA A 97 -7.56 7.96 0.93
C ALA A 97 -8.53 7.34 1.95
N ASN A 98 -9.70 7.93 2.20
CA ASN A 98 -10.66 7.47 3.19
C ASN A 98 -11.08 6.00 3.05
N HIS A 99 -11.09 5.48 1.82
CA HIS A 99 -11.41 4.08 1.55
C HIS A 99 -10.39 3.10 2.18
N LEU A 100 -9.13 3.52 2.35
CA LEU A 100 -8.10 2.73 3.02
C LEU A 100 -8.38 2.62 4.52
N ALA A 101 -8.79 3.72 5.15
CA ALA A 101 -9.22 3.73 6.55
C ALA A 101 -10.46 2.86 6.78
N LYS A 102 -11.50 3.03 5.94
CA LYS A 102 -12.73 2.21 6.01
C LYS A 102 -12.47 0.71 5.89
N ARG A 103 -11.42 0.32 5.17
CA ARG A 103 -11.02 -1.09 4.99
C ARG A 103 -10.11 -1.61 6.10
N GLY A 104 -9.67 -0.75 7.03
CA GLY A 104 -8.67 -1.09 8.05
C GLY A 104 -7.29 -1.34 7.46
N ILE A 105 -6.95 -0.67 6.36
CA ILE A 105 -5.64 -0.74 5.72
C ILE A 105 -4.71 0.30 6.32
N LEU A 106 -5.21 1.51 6.54
CA LEU A 106 -4.52 2.63 7.19
C LEU A 106 -5.38 3.17 8.34
N THR A 107 -4.79 3.92 9.27
CA THR A 107 -5.53 4.76 10.21
C THR A 107 -6.01 6.05 9.53
N VAL A 108 -6.93 6.80 10.16
CA VAL A 108 -7.36 8.12 9.67
C VAL A 108 -6.17 9.08 9.54
N LYS A 109 -5.29 9.11 10.56
CA LYS A 109 -4.07 9.93 10.53
C LYS A 109 -3.14 9.54 9.38
N GLU A 110 -2.95 8.23 9.16
CA GLU A 110 -2.13 7.74 8.05
C GLU A 110 -2.74 8.14 6.69
N THR A 111 -4.07 8.13 6.54
CA THR A 111 -4.72 8.58 5.30
C THR A 111 -4.57 10.08 5.06
N GLU A 112 -4.64 10.91 6.11
CA GLU A 112 -4.41 12.35 6.01
C GLU A 112 -2.97 12.65 5.54
N ILE A 113 -1.98 11.90 6.03
CA ILE A 113 -0.58 12.02 5.60
C ILE A 113 -0.41 11.67 4.11
N PHE A 114 -1.12 10.66 3.62
CA PHE A 114 -1.12 10.31 2.19
C PHE A 114 -1.69 11.43 1.32
N GLU A 115 -2.74 12.11 1.80
CA GLU A 115 -3.35 13.25 1.12
C GLU A 115 -2.46 14.48 1.16
N LYS A 116 -1.80 14.75 2.30
CA LYS A 116 -0.75 15.78 2.41
C LYS A 116 0.38 15.55 1.39
N LEU A 117 0.88 14.32 1.28
CA LEU A 117 1.88 13.97 0.27
C LEU A 117 1.37 14.31 -1.13
N GLY A 118 0.14 13.92 -1.45
CA GLY A 118 -0.47 14.20 -2.75
C GLY A 118 -0.59 15.69 -3.08
N GLY A 119 -0.89 16.53 -2.08
CA GLY A 119 -0.85 17.99 -2.21
C GLY A 119 0.55 18.52 -2.54
N LEU A 120 1.57 18.07 -1.80
CA LEU A 120 2.97 18.46 -2.05
C LEU A 120 3.43 18.05 -3.46
N LEU A 121 3.11 16.82 -3.87
CA LEU A 121 3.44 16.30 -5.20
C LEU A 121 2.77 17.12 -6.31
N SER A 122 1.48 17.44 -6.14
CA SER A 122 0.73 18.27 -7.11
C SER A 122 1.31 19.68 -7.21
N ASP A 123 1.69 20.27 -6.09
CA ASP A 123 2.35 21.58 -6.05
C ASP A 123 3.72 21.58 -6.72
N MET A 124 4.52 20.53 -6.51
CA MET A 124 5.80 20.36 -7.20
C MET A 124 5.62 20.24 -8.71
N LEU A 125 4.67 19.42 -9.17
CA LEU A 125 4.35 19.25 -10.59
C LEU A 125 3.90 20.55 -11.25
N ARG A 126 3.15 21.40 -10.53
CA ARG A 126 2.71 22.70 -11.05
C ARG A 126 3.84 23.73 -11.13
N LYS A 127 4.82 23.67 -10.21
CA LYS A 127 5.89 24.67 -10.08
C LYS A 127 7.11 24.40 -10.95
N TYR A 128 7.35 23.16 -11.40
CA TYR A 128 8.59 22.79 -12.10
C TYR A 128 8.36 21.87 -13.31
N THR A 129 8.97 22.23 -14.44
CA THR A 129 9.00 21.41 -15.67
C THR A 129 10.16 20.42 -15.73
N ASP A 130 11.24 20.62 -14.95
CA ASP A 130 12.48 19.88 -15.24
C ASP A 130 12.95 18.86 -14.19
N LYS A 131 12.67 19.01 -12.88
CA LYS A 131 12.95 17.95 -11.86
C LYS A 131 12.09 18.06 -10.61
N ILE A 132 11.40 16.97 -10.26
CA ILE A 132 10.69 16.83 -8.98
C ILE A 132 11.72 16.59 -7.87
N LYS A 133 11.76 17.49 -6.89
CA LYS A 133 12.68 17.38 -5.74
C LYS A 133 12.00 16.69 -4.57
N LEU A 134 12.13 15.37 -4.49
CA LEU A 134 11.58 14.57 -3.40
C LEU A 134 12.38 14.69 -2.08
N ASP A 135 13.60 15.23 -2.12
CA ASP A 135 14.43 15.47 -0.92
C ASP A 135 14.18 16.85 -0.33
N SER A 136 12.91 17.18 -0.06
CA SER A 136 12.53 18.39 0.67
C SER A 136 12.28 18.08 2.15
N ASP A 137 12.41 19.08 3.01
CA ASP A 137 12.16 18.90 4.45
C ASP A 137 10.69 18.55 4.71
N GLU A 138 9.75 19.14 3.96
CA GLU A 138 8.31 18.83 4.08
C GLU A 138 8.01 17.37 3.74
N ILE A 139 8.65 16.81 2.69
CA ILE A 139 8.48 15.39 2.34
C ILE A 139 9.10 14.49 3.42
N ARG A 140 10.25 14.88 3.96
CA ARG A 140 10.93 14.14 5.02
C ARG A 140 10.16 14.15 6.33
N GLU A 141 9.48 15.24 6.66
CA GLU A 141 8.60 15.34 7.82
C GLU A 141 7.46 14.32 7.77
N LEU A 142 6.88 14.07 6.59
CA LEU A 142 5.83 13.07 6.42
C LEU A 142 6.30 11.66 6.80
N TYR A 143 7.56 11.31 6.58
CA TYR A 143 8.12 10.05 7.07
C TYR A 143 8.04 9.95 8.60
N TYR A 144 8.51 10.99 9.30
CA TYR A 144 8.50 11.01 10.76
C TYR A 144 7.07 11.05 11.32
N GLU A 145 6.16 11.83 10.71
CA GLU A 145 4.75 11.87 11.09
C GLU A 145 4.08 10.50 10.95
N PHE A 146 4.38 9.78 9.87
CA PHE A 146 3.76 8.50 9.54
C PHE A 146 4.26 7.38 10.45
N PHE A 147 5.58 7.22 10.56
CA PHE A 147 6.16 6.12 11.32
C PHE A 147 6.24 6.41 12.82
N ASN A 148 6.30 7.67 13.23
CA ASN A 148 6.31 8.11 14.63
C ASN A 148 7.30 7.29 15.50
N ASN A 149 8.57 7.23 15.07
CA ASN A 149 9.66 6.46 15.68
C ASN A 149 9.47 4.93 15.73
N LYS A 150 8.43 4.38 15.08
CA LYS A 150 8.24 2.94 14.94
C LYS A 150 9.09 2.39 13.80
N ASN A 151 9.44 1.12 13.90
CA ASN A 151 10.10 0.41 12.81
C ASN A 151 9.15 0.35 11.58
N PRO A 152 9.58 0.80 10.38
CA PRO A 152 8.76 0.74 9.18
C PRO A 152 8.27 -0.67 8.83
N LEU A 153 9.06 -1.71 9.09
CA LEU A 153 8.66 -3.10 8.87
C LEU A 153 7.48 -3.46 9.77
N ASP A 154 7.53 -3.13 11.06
CA ASP A 154 6.43 -3.40 11.99
C ASP A 154 5.17 -2.65 11.56
N VAL A 155 5.30 -1.41 11.09
CA VAL A 155 4.16 -0.63 10.59
C VAL A 155 3.55 -1.24 9.33
N MET A 156 4.37 -1.76 8.40
CA MET A 156 3.89 -2.35 7.14
C MET A 156 3.20 -3.70 7.34
N PHE A 157 3.73 -4.55 8.23
CA PHE A 157 3.27 -5.93 8.39
C PHE A 157 2.13 -6.08 9.40
N ASN A 158 1.78 -5.03 10.16
CA ASN A 158 0.67 -5.06 11.11
C ASN A 158 -0.48 -4.16 10.64
N LEU A 159 -1.72 -4.67 10.72
CA LEU A 159 -2.90 -3.86 10.50
C LEU A 159 -3.11 -2.87 11.65
N PRO A 160 -3.70 -1.69 11.38
CA PRO A 160 -4.20 -0.81 12.42
C PRO A 160 -5.14 -1.54 13.38
N LYS A 161 -5.05 -1.20 14.67
CA LYS A 161 -6.00 -1.64 15.70
C LYS A 161 -7.19 -0.70 15.76
#